data_AF-A0A8B7TUQ0-F1
#
_entry.id   AF-A0A8B7TUQ0-F1
#
_cell.length_a   1.000
_cell.length_b   1.000
_cell.length_c   1.000
_cell.angle_alpha   90.00
_cell.angle_beta   90.00
_cell.angle_gamma   90.00
#
_symmetry.space_group_name_H-M   'P 1'
#
loop_
_entity.id
_entity.type
_entity.pdbx_description
1 polymer ?
#
loop_
_entity_poly.entity_id
_entity_poly.type
_entity_poly.pdbx_seq_one_letter_code
_entity_poly.pdbx_strand_id
1 'polypeptide(L)' 'MAAPCFLSQLMTALAALLLLSLGSLAAGQIEDQAEQFFRSGHTNNWAVLVCTSRFWFNYRHVANTLSVYRSVKRLGIPDR' A
#
# COMPACT_ATOMS: atom_id res chain seq x y z
N MET A 1 37.37 -39.44 17.67
CA MET A 1 36.96 -38.83 16.38
C MET A 1 35.56 -38.19 16.39
N ALA A 2 34.73 -38.31 17.44
CA ALA A 2 33.35 -37.77 17.45
C ALA A 2 33.22 -36.30 17.93
N ALA A 3 34.17 -35.78 18.71
CA ALA A 3 34.14 -34.42 19.25
C ALA A 3 34.14 -33.27 18.20
N PRO A 4 34.87 -33.33 17.06
CA PRO A 4 34.87 -32.24 16.09
C PRO A 4 33.58 -32.14 15.27
N CYS A 5 32.80 -33.23 15.15
CA CYS A 5 31.51 -33.21 14.43
C CYS A 5 30.41 -32.47 15.22
N PHE A 6 30.39 -32.59 16.55
CA PHE A 6 29.42 -31.89 17.40
C PHE A 6 29.62 -30.37 17.37
N LEU A 7 30.88 -29.93 17.38
CA LEU A 7 31.21 -28.51 17.32
C LEU A 7 30.86 -27.90 15.95
N SER A 8 31.09 -28.64 14.85
CA SER A 8 30.73 -28.13 13.51
C SER A 8 29.21 -28.05 13.31
N GLN A 9 28.45 -29.03 13.83
CA GLN A 9 26.98 -29.02 13.80
C GLN A 9 26.38 -27.87 14.62
N LEU A 10 26.99 -27.54 15.76
CA LEU A 10 26.55 -26.40 16.57
C LEU A 10 26.77 -25.08 15.82
N MET A 11 27.92 -24.92 15.16
CA MET A 11 28.25 -23.71 14.41
C MET A 11 27.34 -23.51 13.19
N THR A 12 26.98 -24.59 12.46
CA THR A 12 26.06 -24.48 11.33
C THR A 12 24.64 -24.15 11.79
N ALA A 13 24.17 -24.71 12.91
CA ALA A 13 22.88 -24.39 13.49
C ALA A 13 22.79 -22.91 13.94
N LEU A 14 23.85 -22.39 14.57
CA LEU A 14 23.96 -20.99 14.96
C LEU A 14 23.96 -20.04 13.75
N ALA A 15 24.71 -20.37 12.71
CA ALA A 15 24.73 -19.59 11.48
C ALA A 15 23.37 -19.58 10.77
N ALA A 16 22.68 -20.73 10.72
CA ALA A 16 21.34 -20.83 10.16
C ALA A 16 20.31 -20.01 10.94
N LEU A 17 20.38 -20.02 12.27
CA LEU A 17 19.50 -19.22 13.14
C LEU A 17 19.75 -17.71 12.95
N LEU A 18 21.02 -17.32 12.81
CA LEU A 18 21.40 -15.93 12.54
C LEU A 18 20.86 -15.47 11.17
N LEU A 19 21.01 -16.29 10.13
CA LEU A 19 20.46 -16.03 8.78
C LEU A 19 18.93 -15.88 8.79
N LEU A 20 18.22 -16.74 9.54
CA LEU A 20 16.76 -16.64 9.69
C LEU A 20 16.33 -15.35 10.39
N SER A 21 17.08 -14.93 11.42
CA SER A 21 16.80 -13.69 12.17
C SER A 21 17.04 -12.42 11.33
N LEU A 22 18.12 -12.39 10.52
CA LEU A 22 18.39 -11.28 9.60
C LEU A 22 17.33 -11.18 8.50
N GLY A 23 16.89 -12.34 7.96
CA GLY A 23 15.82 -12.38 6.96
C GLY A 23 14.48 -11.84 7.49
N SER A 24 14.13 -12.16 8.74
CA SER A 24 12.90 -11.65 9.37
C SER A 24 12.94 -10.14 9.63
N LEU A 25 14.09 -9.60 10.03
CA LEU A 25 14.25 -8.15 10.24
C LEU A 25 14.12 -7.37 8.93
N ALA A 26 14.66 -7.91 7.82
CA ALA A 26 14.51 -7.31 6.49
C ALA A 26 13.06 -7.33 6.01
N ALA A 27 12.31 -8.41 6.29
CA ALA A 27 10.89 -8.51 5.97
C ALA A 27 10.04 -7.51 6.76
N GLY A 28 10.32 -7.33 8.06
CA GLY A 28 9.60 -6.38 8.92
C GLY A 28 9.70 -4.93 8.44
N GLN A 29 10.88 -4.52 7.95
CA GLN A 29 11.06 -3.17 7.39
C GLN A 29 10.19 -2.90 6.16
N ILE A 30 9.96 -3.90 5.31
CA ILE A 30 9.08 -3.77 4.13
C ILE A 30 7.63 -3.63 4.57
N GLU A 31 7.22 -4.39 5.58
CA GLU A 31 5.87 -4.36 6.14
C GLU A 31 5.59 -3.02 6.83
N ASP A 32 6.54 -2.52 7.63
CA ASP A 32 6.48 -1.20 8.27
C ASP A 32 6.42 -0.07 7.23
N GLN A 33 7.22 -0.14 6.17
CA GLN A 33 7.25 0.88 5.12
C GLN A 33 5.95 0.88 4.29
N ALA A 34 5.39 -0.29 4.01
CA ALA A 34 4.08 -0.42 3.36
C ALA A 34 2.97 0.12 4.28
N GLU A 35 2.97 -0.26 5.57
CA GLU A 35 2.00 0.25 6.54
C GLU A 35 2.11 1.77 6.67
N GLN A 36 3.32 2.32 6.67
CA GLN A 36 3.57 3.75 6.73
C GLN A 36 3.13 4.48 5.46
N PHE A 37 3.23 3.85 4.28
CA PHE A 37 2.69 4.36 3.02
C PHE A 37 1.16 4.40 3.01
N PHE A 38 0.50 3.38 3.57
CA PHE A 38 -0.96 3.36 3.74
C PHE A 38 -1.43 4.29 4.87
N ARG A 39 -0.61 4.50 5.92
CA ARG A 39 -0.90 5.40 7.04
C ARG A 39 -0.56 6.86 6.76
N SER A 40 0.29 7.16 5.78
CA SER A 40 0.47 8.52 5.28
C SER A 40 -0.78 8.94 4.50
N GLY A 41 -1.87 9.22 5.22
CA GLY A 41 -3.13 9.75 4.70
C GLY A 41 -3.03 11.17 4.13
N HIS A 42 -1.85 11.58 3.66
CA HIS A 42 -1.61 12.79 2.89
C HIS A 42 -1.64 12.44 1.41
N THR A 43 -2.84 12.42 0.85
CA THR A 43 -2.98 12.56 -0.61
C THR A 43 -3.60 13.93 -0.84
N ASN A 44 -2.78 14.91 -1.25
CA ASN A 44 -3.26 16.22 -1.69
C ASN A 44 -3.90 16.09 -3.09
N ASN A 45 -4.85 15.17 -3.19
CA ASN A 45 -5.54 14.82 -4.42
C ASN A 45 -6.81 15.65 -4.47
N TRP A 46 -6.86 16.58 -5.42
CA TRP A 46 -8.03 17.39 -5.68
C TRP A 46 -8.72 16.91 -6.96
N ALA A 47 -10.05 16.95 -6.97
CA ALA A 47 -10.85 16.65 -8.15
C ALA A 47 -11.82 17.79 -8.40
N VAL A 48 -11.74 18.42 -9.58
CA VAL A 48 -12.68 19.45 -10.02
C VAL A 48 -13.51 18.89 -11.16
N LEU A 49 -14.83 18.89 -10.97
CA LEU A 49 -15.78 18.35 -11.92
C LEU A 49 -16.60 19.51 -12.53
N VAL A 50 -16.60 19.62 -13.86
CA VAL A 50 -17.28 20.71 -14.58
C VAL A 50 -18.26 20.14 -15.60
N CYS A 51 -19.46 20.75 -15.67
CA CYS A 51 -20.44 20.50 -16.71
C CYS A 51 -20.64 21.78 -17.55
N THR A 52 -20.54 21.67 -18.87
CA THR A 52 -20.57 22.81 -19.81
C THR A 52 -21.97 23.18 -20.34
N SER A 53 -23.02 22.52 -19.85
CA SER A 53 -24.40 22.78 -20.28
C SER A 53 -25.42 22.54 -19.15
N ARG A 54 -26.54 23.27 -19.17
CA ARG A 54 -27.65 23.09 -18.21
C ARG A 54 -28.95 22.57 -18.83
N PHE A 55 -29.00 22.42 -20.14
CA PHE A 55 -30.24 22.11 -20.84
C PHE A 55 -30.52 20.60 -20.90
N TRP A 56 -31.79 20.24 -20.90
CA TRP A 56 -32.25 18.85 -20.92
C TRP A 56 -31.73 18.04 -22.11
N PHE A 57 -31.64 18.66 -23.28
CA PHE A 57 -31.11 18.01 -24.48
C PHE A 57 -29.66 17.51 -24.32
N ASN A 58 -28.92 18.09 -23.36
CA ASN A 58 -27.55 17.70 -23.02
C ASN A 58 -27.45 16.94 -21.68
N TYR A 59 -28.50 16.23 -21.26
CA TYR A 59 -28.52 15.49 -19.98
C TYR A 59 -27.29 14.57 -19.78
N ARG A 60 -26.72 14.06 -20.87
CA ARG A 60 -25.50 13.22 -20.86
C ARG A 60 -24.31 13.93 -20.21
N HIS A 61 -24.20 15.25 -20.31
CA HIS A 61 -23.09 16.00 -19.70
C HIS A 61 -23.15 15.90 -18.17
N VAL A 62 -24.33 16.17 -17.60
CA VAL A 62 -24.57 16.05 -16.15
C VAL A 62 -24.44 14.59 -15.69
N ALA A 63 -24.95 13.63 -16.46
CA ALA A 63 -24.84 12.21 -16.14
C ALA A 63 -23.37 11.73 -16.11
N ASN A 64 -22.55 12.15 -17.06
CA ASN A 64 -21.13 11.83 -17.10
C ASN A 64 -20.39 12.42 -15.90
N THR A 65 -20.63 13.70 -15.58
CA THR A 65 -20.05 14.35 -14.40
C THR A 65 -20.44 13.61 -13.12
N LEU A 66 -21.71 13.22 -12.97
CA LEU A 66 -22.19 12.50 -11.78
C LEU A 66 -21.60 11.08 -11.67
N SER A 67 -21.39 10.40 -12.79
CA SER A 67 -20.71 9.10 -12.84
C SER A 67 -19.31 9.20 -12.26
N VAL A 68 -18.54 10.21 -12.69
CA VAL A 68 -17.18 10.47 -12.17
C VAL A 68 -17.23 10.88 -10.69
N TYR A 69 -18.19 11.71 -10.29
CA TYR A 69 -18.37 12.11 -8.89
C TYR A 69 -18.51 10.91 -7.95
N ARG A 70 -19.35 9.93 -8.32
CA ARG A 70 -19.55 8.72 -7.50
C ARG A 70 -18.27 7.88 -7.40
N SER A 71 -17.50 7.78 -8.47
CA SER A 71 -16.20 7.10 -8.45
C SER A 71 -15.21 7.83 -7.53
N VAL A 72 -15.10 9.16 -7.65
CA VAL A 72 -14.26 10.01 -6.79
C VAL A 72 -14.65 9.87 -5.32
N LYS A 73 -15.95 9.87 -5.02
CA LYS A 73 -16.47 9.68 -3.66
C LYS A 73 -16.16 8.29 -3.10
N ARG A 74 -16.25 7.25 -3.93
CA ARG A 74 -15.87 5.88 -3.56
C ARG A 74 -14.37 5.73 -3.30
N LEU A 75 -13.54 6.53 -3.97
CA LEU A 75 -12.09 6.59 -3.74
C LEU A 75 -11.72 7.34 -2.44
N GLY A 76 -12.68 7.93 -1.73
CA GLY A 76 -12.44 8.57 -0.44
C GLY A 76 -12.01 10.03 -0.51
N ILE A 77 -12.11 10.70 -1.67
CA ILE A 77 -11.85 12.14 -1.78
C ILE A 77 -13.03 12.90 -1.13
N PRO A 78 -12.80 13.75 -0.10
CA PRO A 78 -13.86 14.48 0.57
C PRO A 78 -14.45 15.58 -0.32
N ASP A 79 -15.72 15.97 -0.06
CA ASP A 79 -16.40 17.07 -0.76
C ASP A 79 -15.94 18.48 -0.31
N ARG A 80 -14.92 18.57 0.55
CA ARG A 80 -14.46 19.80 1.20
C ARG A 80 -13.17 20.33 0.58
#